data_AF-A0A7C1ZWW8-F1
#
_entry.id   AF-A0A7C1ZWW8-F1
#
_cell.length_a   1.000
_cell.length_b   1.000
_cell.length_c   1.000
_cell.angle_alpha   90.00
_cell.angle_beta   90.00
_cell.angle_gamma   90.00
#
_symmetry.space_group_name_H-M   'P 1'
#
loop_
_entity.id
_entity.type
_entity.pdbx_description
1 polymer ?
#
loop_
_entity_poly.entity_id
_entity_poly.type
_entity_poly.pdbx_seq_one_letter_code
_entity_poly.pdbx_strand_id
1 'polypeptide(L)'
;MRKIMVFSVIITLMIIPYVIETSLGATKTSYSGSSFLWEDDFFDEGGIDKTHSWNYVVDKINGTVYMKNTYHAWYNSSWKRMKPILITNTGTTDFEQYVLNLTVYYDTDMQEDFDDLRFTDQNGNNLHYWIGERVPDESANVLVRIPELPAGNTTTIYMFYGDSNAKDDSDFDMIFTWDDRTDPDLMISYKNYLEGAWDPDVAFGENKFLVAWEEG
;
A
#
# COMPACT_ATOMS: atom_id res chain seq x y z
N MET A 1 30.47 24.98 2.07
CA MET A 1 30.60 24.08 0.90
C MET A 1 29.54 22.99 1.02
N ARG A 2 28.48 23.05 0.20
CA ARG A 2 27.45 21.99 0.17
C ARG A 2 28.04 20.79 -0.58
N LYS A 3 28.18 19.65 0.12
CA LYS A 3 28.56 18.38 -0.50
C LYS A 3 27.30 17.76 -1.09
N ILE A 4 27.27 17.59 -2.41
CA ILE A 4 26.25 16.85 -3.13
C ILE A 4 26.55 15.37 -2.89
N MET A 5 25.65 14.65 -2.22
CA MET A 5 25.75 13.21 -2.00
C MET A 5 24.90 12.52 -3.07
N VAL A 6 25.55 11.77 -3.96
CA VAL A 6 24.89 10.94 -4.97
C VAL A 6 24.64 9.57 -4.35
N PHE A 7 23.38 9.17 -4.23
CA PHE A 7 23.01 7.84 -3.75
C PHE A 7 22.95 6.85 -4.91
N SER A 8 23.73 5.78 -4.82
CA SER A 8 23.63 4.63 -5.72
C SER A 8 22.59 3.66 -5.18
N VAL A 9 21.56 3.39 -5.98
CA VAL A 9 20.53 2.36 -5.72
C VAL A 9 21.16 1.00 -5.98
N ILE A 10 21.30 0.17 -4.94
CA ILE A 10 21.66 -1.24 -5.09
C ILE A 10 20.40 -2.05 -4.80
N ILE A 11 19.83 -2.67 -5.84
CA ILE A 11 18.72 -3.62 -5.73
C ILE A 11 19.33 -4.97 -5.32
N THR A 12 19.20 -5.33 -4.05
CA THR A 12 19.50 -6.69 -3.57
C THR A 12 18.21 -7.45 -3.34
N LEU A 13 18.04 -8.54 -4.10
CA LEU A 13 16.95 -9.50 -3.96
C LEU A 13 17.18 -10.30 -2.67
N MET A 14 16.44 -9.98 -1.60
CA MET A 14 16.49 -10.71 -0.34
C MET A 14 15.34 -11.73 -0.32
N ILE A 15 15.67 -13.02 -0.31
CA ILE A 15 14.71 -14.11 -0.15
C ILE A 15 14.55 -14.35 1.36
N ILE A 16 13.40 -13.96 1.93
CA ILE A 16 13.03 -14.32 3.31
C ILE A 16 12.07 -15.51 3.24
N PRO A 17 12.40 -16.69 3.80
CA PRO A 17 11.42 -17.75 4.00
C PRO A 17 10.59 -17.41 5.25
N TYR A 18 9.30 -17.16 5.09
CA TYR A 18 8.34 -17.09 6.19
C TYR A 18 7.26 -18.16 5.98
N VAL A 19 7.04 -18.99 7.00
CA VAL A 19 6.07 -20.09 7.01
C VAL A 19 4.84 -19.59 7.75
N ILE A 20 3.70 -19.48 7.05
CA ILE A 20 2.39 -19.31 7.68
C ILE A 20 1.75 -20.70 7.72
N GLU A 21 1.68 -21.31 8.91
CA GLU A 21 0.84 -22.48 9.15
C GLU A 21 -0.62 -22.04 9.19
N THR A 22 -1.35 -22.21 8.09
CA THR A 22 -2.81 -22.21 8.12
C THR A 22 -3.28 -23.66 8.12
N SER A 23 -3.64 -24.18 9.30
CA SER A 23 -4.39 -25.43 9.39
C SER A 23 -5.80 -25.19 8.85
N LEU A 24 -6.03 -25.57 7.58
CA LEU A 24 -7.33 -25.51 6.91
C LEU A 24 -8.24 -26.64 7.39
N GLY A 25 -8.64 -26.60 8.67
CA GLY A 25 -9.63 -27.50 9.24
C GLY A 25 -11.02 -26.87 9.30
N ALA A 26 -11.77 -26.88 8.19
CA ALA A 26 -13.19 -26.48 8.20
C ALA A 26 -14.08 -27.64 7.74
N THR A 27 -14.96 -28.11 8.62
CA THR A 27 -15.98 -29.13 8.31
C THR A 27 -17.11 -28.51 7.48
N LYS A 28 -17.42 -29.06 6.30
CA LYS A 28 -18.62 -28.70 5.53
C LYS A 28 -19.42 -29.94 5.13
N THR A 29 -20.74 -29.83 5.24
CA THR A 29 -21.73 -30.87 4.91
C THR A 29 -22.18 -30.81 3.46
N SER A 30 -22.22 -31.96 2.79
CA SER A 30 -22.77 -32.11 1.43
C SER A 30 -24.29 -32.37 1.47
N TYR A 31 -25.00 -31.99 0.41
CA TYR A 31 -26.48 -32.07 0.27
C TYR A 31 -27.04 -33.51 0.20
N SER A 32 -26.18 -34.55 0.30
CA SER A 32 -26.56 -35.97 0.27
C SER A 32 -26.28 -36.73 1.58
N GLY A 33 -25.91 -36.04 2.67
CA GLY A 33 -25.76 -36.66 3.99
C GLY A 33 -24.53 -37.55 4.18
N SER A 34 -23.62 -37.63 3.22
CA SER A 34 -22.34 -38.32 3.34
C SER A 34 -21.22 -37.30 3.62
N SER A 35 -20.65 -37.36 4.83
CA SER A 35 -19.40 -36.68 5.18
C SER A 35 -18.24 -37.47 4.57
N PHE A 36 -17.53 -36.89 3.61
CA PHE A 36 -16.20 -37.39 3.24
C PHE A 36 -15.16 -36.52 3.92
N LEU A 37 -14.17 -37.17 4.53
CA LEU A 37 -12.93 -36.54 4.95
C LEU A 37 -12.04 -36.52 3.70
N TRP A 38 -11.83 -35.36 3.11
CA TRP A 38 -10.65 -35.18 2.29
C TRP A 38 -9.54 -34.75 3.25
N GLU A 39 -8.83 -35.75 3.79
CA GLU A 39 -7.56 -35.54 4.47
C GLU A 39 -6.48 -35.97 3.47
N ASP A 40 -5.72 -35.00 2.96
CA ASP A 40 -4.42 -35.28 2.37
C ASP A 40 -3.42 -35.11 3.53
N ASP A 41 -2.65 -36.14 3.81
CA ASP A 41 -1.62 -36.11 4.86
C ASP A 41 -0.35 -35.39 4.37
N PHE A 42 -0.31 -35.00 3.09
CA PHE A 42 0.78 -34.29 2.44
C PHE A 42 2.14 -34.98 2.60
N PHE A 43 2.17 -36.29 2.85
CA PHE A 43 3.40 -37.10 2.72
C PHE A 43 3.69 -37.44 1.24
N ASP A 44 2.73 -37.21 0.36
CA ASP A 44 2.90 -37.20 -1.10
C ASP A 44 2.10 -36.05 -1.76
N GLU A 45 2.01 -36.06 -3.10
CA GLU A 45 1.24 -35.06 -3.87
C GLU A 45 0.04 -35.69 -4.58
N GLY A 46 -0.37 -36.89 -4.18
CA GLY A 46 -1.39 -37.69 -4.84
C GLY A 46 -2.78 -37.09 -4.72
N GLY A 47 -3.07 -36.37 -3.62
CA GLY A 47 -4.32 -35.62 -3.44
C GLY A 47 -4.33 -34.25 -4.12
N ILE A 48 -3.17 -33.69 -4.46
CA ILE A 48 -3.09 -32.33 -5.00
C ILE A 48 -3.48 -32.31 -6.48
N ASP A 49 -4.49 -31.51 -6.81
CA ASP A 49 -4.84 -31.21 -8.20
C ASP A 49 -3.81 -30.29 -8.85
N LYS A 50 -2.83 -30.89 -9.51
CA LYS A 50 -1.74 -30.20 -10.20
C LYS A 50 -2.19 -29.28 -11.34
N THR A 51 -3.43 -29.39 -11.80
CA THR A 51 -3.97 -28.52 -12.85
C THR A 51 -4.47 -27.17 -12.30
N HIS A 52 -4.77 -27.11 -11.00
CA HIS A 52 -5.30 -25.91 -10.35
C HIS A 52 -4.46 -25.44 -9.14
N SER A 53 -3.48 -26.23 -8.69
CA SER A 53 -2.56 -25.85 -7.61
C SER A 53 -1.24 -25.31 -8.18
N TRP A 54 -0.96 -24.04 -7.91
CA TRP A 54 0.22 -23.33 -8.39
C TRP A 54 1.08 -22.88 -7.21
N ASN A 55 2.39 -22.75 -7.41
CA ASN A 55 3.32 -22.19 -6.42
C ASN A 55 3.19 -22.79 -5.02
N TYR A 56 3.06 -24.11 -4.89
CA TYR A 56 3.06 -24.80 -3.59
C TYR A 56 4.36 -25.60 -3.38
N VAL A 57 4.61 -25.95 -2.14
CA VAL A 57 5.58 -26.97 -1.73
C VAL A 57 4.90 -27.90 -0.76
N VAL A 58 5.08 -29.18 -1.00
CA VAL A 58 4.74 -30.22 -0.05
C VAL A 58 6.00 -30.60 0.71
N ASP A 59 5.98 -30.39 2.02
CA ASP A 59 6.95 -30.99 2.94
C ASP A 59 6.51 -32.43 3.24
N LYS A 60 7.01 -33.35 2.41
CA LYS A 60 6.73 -34.79 2.51
C LYS A 60 7.35 -35.47 3.73
N ILE A 61 8.13 -34.74 4.54
CA ILE A 61 8.71 -35.26 5.78
C ILE A 61 7.80 -34.92 6.95
N ASN A 62 7.25 -33.70 6.95
CA ASN A 62 6.42 -33.20 8.04
C ASN A 62 4.91 -33.25 7.75
N GLY A 63 4.50 -33.63 6.53
CA GLY A 63 3.10 -33.74 6.16
C GLY A 63 2.40 -32.38 6.07
N THR A 64 3.11 -31.36 5.57
CA THR A 64 2.58 -29.99 5.47
C THR A 64 2.69 -29.46 4.05
N VAL A 65 1.78 -28.55 3.70
CA VAL A 65 1.81 -27.82 2.43
C VAL A 65 1.92 -26.32 2.71
N TYR A 66 2.79 -25.64 1.98
CA TYR A 66 2.91 -24.19 2.04
C TYR A 66 3.01 -23.60 0.64
N MET A 67 2.48 -22.39 0.50
CA MET A 67 2.62 -21.65 -0.75
C MET A 67 4.01 -20.99 -0.82
N LYS A 68 4.69 -21.16 -1.94
CA LYS A 68 5.90 -20.43 -2.31
C LYS A 68 5.54 -18.98 -2.65
N ASN A 69 6.43 -18.07 -2.29
CA ASN A 69 6.36 -16.65 -2.65
C ASN A 69 5.05 -15.96 -2.20
N THR A 70 4.37 -16.49 -1.18
CA THR A 70 3.26 -15.79 -0.54
C THR A 70 3.79 -14.83 0.50
N TYR A 71 3.64 -13.54 0.22
CA TYR A 71 3.83 -12.50 1.20
C TYR A 71 2.59 -12.48 2.11
N HIS A 72 2.77 -12.36 3.42
CA HIS A 72 1.65 -12.25 4.36
C HIS A 72 0.69 -11.11 3.95
N ALA A 73 1.27 -10.03 3.42
CA ALA A 73 0.53 -8.90 2.87
C ALA A 73 -0.39 -9.24 1.69
N TRP A 74 -0.11 -10.31 0.92
CA TRP A 74 -0.88 -10.67 -0.26
C TRP A 74 -2.01 -11.66 0.10
N TYR A 75 -3.02 -11.17 0.81
CA TYR A 75 -4.18 -11.97 1.23
C TYR A 75 -5.35 -11.94 0.23
N ASN A 76 -5.40 -10.94 -0.65
CA ASN A 76 -6.50 -10.75 -1.60
C ASN A 76 -6.04 -11.01 -3.06
N SER A 77 -6.63 -12.03 -3.69
CA SER A 77 -6.27 -12.46 -5.05
C SER A 77 -6.72 -11.53 -6.17
N SER A 78 -7.61 -10.57 -5.90
CA SER A 78 -8.02 -9.57 -6.91
C SER A 78 -6.87 -8.65 -7.28
N TRP A 79 -5.93 -8.43 -6.36
CA TRP A 79 -4.68 -7.70 -6.58
C TRP A 79 -3.68 -8.61 -7.29
N LYS A 80 -3.37 -8.31 -8.56
CA LYS A 80 -2.57 -9.16 -9.44
C LYS A 80 -1.07 -8.84 -9.40
N ARG A 81 -0.71 -7.69 -8.82
CA ARG A 81 0.66 -7.20 -8.75
C ARG A 81 0.96 -6.66 -7.37
N MET A 82 2.23 -6.79 -6.99
CA MET A 82 2.80 -6.28 -5.76
C MET A 82 4.23 -5.83 -6.03
N LYS A 83 4.59 -4.62 -5.58
CA LYS A 83 5.94 -4.06 -5.64
C LYS A 83 6.43 -3.78 -4.21
N PRO A 84 7.55 -4.39 -3.76
CA PRO A 84 8.16 -4.06 -2.49
C PRO A 84 8.84 -2.69 -2.56
N ILE A 85 8.69 -1.91 -1.49
CA ILE A 85 9.35 -0.62 -1.30
C ILE A 85 10.19 -0.73 -0.04
N LEU A 86 11.50 -0.59 -0.20
CA LEU A 86 12.49 -0.69 0.88
C LEU A 86 12.87 0.72 1.35
N ILE A 87 12.65 1.00 2.64
CA ILE A 87 12.90 2.30 3.26
C ILE A 87 14.00 2.12 4.30
N THR A 88 15.21 2.59 4.01
CA THR A 88 16.34 2.51 4.95
C THR A 88 16.51 3.81 5.71
N ASN A 89 16.27 3.78 7.03
CA ASN A 89 16.61 4.87 7.92
C ASN A 89 18.06 4.71 8.37
N THR A 90 18.99 5.43 7.75
CA THR A 90 20.42 5.40 8.12
C THR A 90 20.77 6.32 9.28
N GLY A 91 19.79 7.02 9.84
CA GLY A 91 19.96 7.91 10.98
C GLY A 91 20.06 7.17 12.30
N THR A 92 20.13 7.94 13.39
CA THR A 92 20.21 7.46 14.77
C THR A 92 18.92 7.71 15.55
N THR A 93 17.86 8.12 14.88
CA THR A 93 16.58 8.51 15.48
C THR A 93 15.46 7.75 14.79
N ASP A 94 14.54 7.24 15.61
CA ASP A 94 13.32 6.59 15.14
C ASP A 94 12.33 7.65 14.67
N PHE A 95 11.59 7.37 13.59
CA PHE A 95 10.48 8.20 13.17
C PHE A 95 9.17 7.46 13.37
N GLU A 96 8.16 8.18 13.86
CA GLU A 96 6.80 7.69 13.98
C GLU A 96 5.89 8.47 13.03
N GLN A 97 4.87 7.79 12.48
CA GLN A 97 3.88 8.39 11.59
C GLN A 97 4.50 9.18 10.41
N TYR A 98 5.66 8.72 9.93
CA TYR A 98 6.44 9.38 8.90
C TYR A 98 5.72 9.35 7.55
N VAL A 99 5.55 10.50 6.92
CA VAL A 99 4.94 10.59 5.59
C VAL A 99 6.03 10.47 4.53
N LEU A 100 6.02 9.34 3.82
CA LEU A 100 6.89 9.06 2.69
C LEU A 100 6.29 9.63 1.40
N ASN A 101 7.05 10.45 0.68
CA ASN A 101 6.67 10.95 -0.63
C ASN A 101 7.29 10.10 -1.75
N LEU A 102 6.44 9.56 -2.63
CA LEU A 102 6.77 8.67 -3.72
C LEU A 102 6.27 9.22 -5.06
N THR A 103 7.04 8.98 -6.12
CA THR A 103 6.53 9.05 -7.49
C THR A 103 6.24 7.63 -7.95
N VAL A 104 4.97 7.33 -8.23
CA VAL A 104 4.54 6.05 -8.80
C VAL A 104 4.43 6.24 -10.30
N TYR A 105 5.24 5.52 -11.08
CA TYR A 105 5.11 5.49 -12.54
C TYR A 105 4.05 4.49 -12.96
N TYR A 106 3.31 4.85 -13.99
CA TYR A 106 2.30 3.99 -14.59
C TYR A 106 2.90 2.65 -15.04
N ASP A 107 2.12 1.60 -14.84
CA ASP A 107 2.39 0.24 -15.28
C ASP A 107 1.13 -0.21 -16.02
N THR A 108 1.27 -0.93 -17.13
CA THR A 108 0.12 -1.33 -17.96
C THR A 108 -0.90 -2.22 -17.25
N ASP A 109 -0.53 -2.79 -16.11
CA ASP A 109 -1.45 -3.52 -15.24
C ASP A 109 -2.27 -2.60 -14.30
N MET A 110 -1.93 -1.30 -14.15
CA MET A 110 -2.66 -0.31 -13.33
C MET A 110 -3.85 0.29 -14.06
N GLN A 111 -4.81 0.85 -13.32
CA GLN A 111 -5.81 1.75 -13.88
C GLN A 111 -5.18 3.11 -14.20
N GLU A 112 -5.62 3.75 -15.29
CA GLU A 112 -5.01 4.99 -15.84
C GLU A 112 -5.01 6.16 -14.84
N ASP A 113 -5.96 6.16 -13.90
CA ASP A 113 -6.14 7.18 -12.86
C ASP A 113 -5.53 6.80 -11.50
N PHE A 114 -4.87 5.64 -11.41
CA PHE A 114 -4.21 5.10 -10.21
C PHE A 114 -5.16 4.79 -9.03
N ASP A 115 -6.47 4.64 -9.26
CA ASP A 115 -7.43 4.33 -8.19
C ASP A 115 -7.26 2.91 -7.61
N ASP A 116 -6.52 2.06 -8.33
CA ASP A 116 -6.13 0.70 -7.96
C ASP A 116 -4.76 0.65 -7.30
N LEU A 117 -4.37 1.63 -6.50
CA LEU A 117 -3.19 1.52 -5.63
C LEU A 117 -3.61 1.13 -4.22
N ARG A 118 -2.89 0.20 -3.58
CA ARG A 118 -2.98 -0.04 -2.12
C ARG A 118 -1.61 -0.20 -1.51
N PHE A 119 -1.48 0.23 -0.26
CA PHE A 119 -0.24 0.14 0.48
C PHE A 119 -0.44 -0.65 1.77
N THR A 120 0.50 -1.55 2.06
CA THR A 120 0.51 -2.31 3.31
C THR A 120 1.88 -2.34 3.95
N ASP A 121 1.94 -2.59 5.25
CA ASP A 121 3.18 -3.01 5.91
C ASP A 121 3.54 -4.46 5.54
N GLN A 122 4.64 -4.95 6.13
CA GLN A 122 5.11 -6.32 5.90
C GLN A 122 4.14 -7.42 6.37
N ASN A 123 3.24 -7.09 7.30
CA ASN A 123 2.27 -8.00 7.89
C ASN A 123 0.91 -7.95 7.18
N GLY A 124 0.74 -7.08 6.19
CA GLY A 124 -0.53 -6.91 5.47
C GLY A 124 -1.50 -5.93 6.09
N ASN A 125 -1.06 -5.13 7.07
CA ASN A 125 -1.89 -4.05 7.59
C ASN A 125 -1.93 -2.91 6.57
N ASN A 126 -3.13 -2.44 6.23
CA ASN A 126 -3.30 -1.31 5.32
C ASN A 126 -2.64 -0.04 5.90
N LEU A 127 -1.95 0.69 5.04
CA LEU A 127 -1.35 1.98 5.35
C LEU A 127 -2.20 3.09 4.75
N HIS A 128 -2.33 4.21 5.47
CA HIS A 128 -2.96 5.40 4.92
C HIS A 128 -2.07 6.03 3.85
N TYR A 129 -2.69 6.51 2.78
CA TYR A 129 -2.01 7.16 1.68
C TYR A 129 -2.90 8.22 1.03
N TRP A 130 -2.27 9.11 0.28
CA TRP A 130 -2.95 10.09 -0.55
C TRP A 130 -2.30 10.15 -1.93
N ILE A 131 -3.13 10.12 -2.97
CA ILE A 131 -2.73 10.32 -4.37
C ILE A 131 -3.00 11.79 -4.71
N GLY A 132 -1.91 12.52 -4.92
CA GLY A 132 -1.94 13.94 -5.27
C GLY A 132 -1.98 14.18 -6.78
N GLU A 133 -1.15 15.11 -7.23
CA GLU A 133 -1.00 15.41 -8.65
C GLU A 133 -0.64 14.14 -9.44
N ARG A 134 -1.34 13.94 -10.55
CA ARG A 134 -1.13 12.79 -11.44
C ARG A 134 -1.29 13.19 -12.89
N VAL A 135 -0.50 12.53 -13.73
CA VAL A 135 -0.63 12.55 -15.18
C VAL A 135 -1.12 11.15 -15.57
N PRO A 136 -2.35 11.03 -16.11
CA PRO A 136 -2.90 9.75 -16.54
C PRO A 136 -1.92 8.99 -17.43
N ASP A 137 -1.81 7.69 -17.23
CA ASP A 137 -0.90 6.78 -17.96
C ASP A 137 0.61 7.09 -17.85
N GLU A 138 1.02 8.00 -16.96
CA GLU A 138 2.42 8.39 -16.83
C GLU A 138 2.91 8.29 -15.38
N SER A 139 2.37 9.09 -14.47
CA SER A 139 2.82 9.08 -13.07
C SER A 139 1.84 9.71 -12.09
N ALA A 140 1.95 9.34 -10.82
CA ALA A 140 1.24 9.95 -9.70
C ALA A 140 2.21 10.28 -8.55
N ASN A 141 2.00 11.44 -7.93
CA ASN A 141 2.60 11.74 -6.63
C ASN A 141 1.77 11.07 -5.53
N VAL A 142 2.43 10.26 -4.70
CA VAL A 142 1.76 9.50 -3.64
C VAL A 142 2.47 9.72 -2.32
N LEU A 143 1.69 10.10 -1.31
CA LEU A 143 2.15 10.20 0.07
C LEU A 143 1.66 8.99 0.85
N VAL A 144 2.53 8.32 1.60
CA VAL A 144 2.17 7.13 2.40
C VAL A 144 2.60 7.34 3.85
N ARG A 145 1.69 7.16 4.80
CA ARG A 145 1.99 7.27 6.23
C ARG A 145 2.52 5.95 6.75
N ILE A 146 3.77 5.97 7.21
CA ILE A 146 4.48 4.83 7.77
C ILE A 146 4.43 4.92 9.30
N PRO A 147 3.86 3.91 10.01
CA PRO A 147 3.69 3.99 11.46
C PRO A 147 5.01 4.15 12.22
N GLU A 148 6.05 3.44 11.81
CA GLU A 148 7.35 3.42 12.46
C GLU A 148 8.47 3.20 11.43
N LEU A 149 9.56 3.97 11.57
CA LEU A 149 10.82 3.80 10.83
C LEU A 149 11.99 3.80 11.82
N PRO A 150 12.40 2.63 12.34
CA PRO A 150 13.47 2.52 13.31
C PRO A 150 14.83 2.96 12.76
N ALA A 151 15.64 3.59 13.61
CA ALA A 151 17.00 4.02 13.31
C ALA A 151 17.91 2.86 12.92
N GLY A 152 18.76 3.08 11.92
CA GLY A 152 19.72 2.08 11.44
C GLY A 152 19.09 0.84 10.81
N ASN A 153 17.79 0.86 10.48
CA ASN A 153 17.06 -0.30 9.99
C ASN A 153 16.40 -0.04 8.62
N THR A 154 16.04 -1.13 7.94
CA THR A 154 15.26 -1.11 6.70
C THR A 154 13.85 -1.61 6.99
N THR A 155 12.87 -0.75 6.74
CA THR A 155 11.45 -1.11 6.79
C THR A 155 10.96 -1.43 5.39
N THR A 156 10.22 -2.52 5.23
CA THR A 156 9.62 -2.90 3.95
C THR A 156 8.12 -2.65 4.01
N ILE A 157 7.61 -1.96 3.00
CA ILE A 157 6.17 -1.87 2.71
C ILE A 157 5.92 -2.45 1.32
N TYR A 158 4.65 -2.71 1.01
CA TYR A 158 4.22 -3.23 -0.28
C TYR A 158 3.20 -2.30 -0.91
N MET A 159 3.38 -2.07 -2.22
CA MET A 159 2.38 -1.43 -3.08
C MET A 159 1.70 -2.50 -3.92
N PHE A 160 0.40 -2.62 -3.81
CA PHE A 160 -0.45 -3.50 -4.62
C PHE A 160 -1.13 -2.71 -5.75
N TYR A 161 -1.32 -3.37 -6.89
CA TYR A 161 -2.08 -2.86 -8.03
C TYR A 161 -2.58 -3.99 -8.94
N GLY A 162 -3.37 -3.66 -9.97
CA GLY A 162 -3.89 -4.60 -10.96
C GLY A 162 -5.25 -5.21 -10.64
N ASP A 163 -6.01 -4.59 -9.74
CA ASP A 163 -7.42 -4.89 -9.54
C ASP A 163 -8.27 -3.90 -10.37
N SER A 164 -8.79 -4.38 -11.49
CA SER A 164 -9.61 -3.58 -12.42
C SER A 164 -10.98 -3.18 -11.85
N ASN A 165 -11.37 -3.71 -10.69
CA ASN A 165 -12.62 -3.34 -10.02
C ASN A 165 -12.38 -2.47 -8.79
N ALA A 166 -11.12 -2.14 -8.49
CA ALA A 166 -10.80 -1.26 -7.39
C ALA A 166 -11.48 0.10 -7.56
N LYS A 167 -11.61 0.77 -6.42
CA LYS A 167 -12.06 2.15 -6.32
C LYS A 167 -11.00 2.89 -5.53
N ASP A 168 -10.96 4.21 -5.74
CA ASP A 168 -10.06 5.05 -4.99
C ASP A 168 -10.29 4.92 -3.48
N ASP A 169 -9.21 4.86 -2.73
CA ASP A 169 -9.14 4.75 -1.26
C ASP A 169 -8.03 5.68 -0.72
N SER A 170 -7.60 6.62 -1.56
CA SER A 170 -6.75 7.74 -1.19
C SER A 170 -7.49 8.66 -0.22
N ASP A 171 -6.82 9.03 0.87
CA ASP A 171 -7.39 9.87 1.93
C ASP A 171 -6.42 10.98 2.32
N PHE A 172 -6.75 12.21 1.93
CA PHE A 172 -5.97 13.41 2.24
C PHE A 172 -5.91 13.68 3.75
N ASP A 173 -7.04 13.56 4.45
CA ASP A 173 -7.15 13.92 5.87
C ASP A 173 -6.41 12.91 6.76
N MET A 174 -6.13 11.70 6.26
CA MET A 174 -5.26 10.74 6.94
C MET A 174 -3.77 11.05 6.76
N ILE A 175 -3.37 11.88 5.79
CA ILE A 175 -1.97 12.30 5.56
C ILE A 175 -1.67 13.67 6.16
N PHE A 176 -2.59 14.61 6.03
CA PHE A 176 -2.42 15.96 6.52
C PHE A 176 -3.36 16.23 7.70
N THR A 177 -2.78 16.69 8.80
CA THR A 177 -3.56 17.13 9.95
C THR A 177 -4.06 18.56 9.75
N TRP A 178 -5.00 18.97 10.60
CA TRP A 178 -5.42 20.38 10.64
C TRP A 178 -4.26 21.34 10.93
N ASP A 179 -3.28 20.93 11.74
CA ASP A 179 -2.13 21.77 12.05
C ASP A 179 -1.26 22.01 10.79
N ASP A 180 -1.09 20.98 9.95
CA ASP A 180 -0.38 21.08 8.66
C ASP A 180 -1.07 22.04 7.67
N ARG A 181 -2.41 22.17 7.77
CA ARG A 181 -3.20 23.11 6.96
C ARG A 181 -3.03 24.57 7.39
N THR A 182 -2.52 24.80 8.60
CA THR A 182 -2.57 26.11 9.26
C THR A 182 -1.22 26.81 9.40
N ASP A 183 -0.20 26.43 8.63
CA ASP A 183 1.04 27.20 8.55
C ASP A 183 0.71 28.65 8.08
N PRO A 184 0.74 29.65 8.99
CA PRO A 184 0.03 30.90 8.80
C PRO A 184 0.71 31.84 7.81
N ASP A 185 1.95 31.55 7.41
CA ASP A 185 2.74 32.43 6.52
C ASP A 185 2.25 32.40 5.05
N LEU A 186 1.30 31.52 4.70
CA LEU A 186 0.72 31.41 3.34
C LEU A 186 -0.82 31.42 3.32
N MET A 187 -1.49 31.56 4.46
CA MET A 187 -2.96 31.54 4.52
C MET A 187 -3.58 32.92 4.25
N ILE A 188 -4.48 33.00 3.27
CA ILE A 188 -5.16 34.24 2.88
C ILE A 188 -6.59 34.35 3.48
N SER A 189 -7.19 33.24 3.96
CA SER A 189 -8.52 33.24 4.61
C SER A 189 -8.74 32.04 5.56
N TYR A 190 -9.62 32.20 6.55
CA TYR A 190 -10.03 31.20 7.56
C TYR A 190 -11.42 30.58 7.30
N LYS A 191 -12.06 30.95 6.19
CA LYS A 191 -13.46 30.59 5.89
C LYS A 191 -13.51 29.24 5.19
N ASN A 192 -13.52 28.17 5.98
CA ASN A 192 -13.60 26.78 5.51
C ASN A 192 -15.08 26.29 5.44
N TYR A 193 -15.29 25.05 4.95
CA TYR A 193 -16.52 24.29 4.63
C TYR A 193 -17.79 24.53 5.46
N LEU A 194 -17.71 25.07 6.69
CA LEU A 194 -18.86 25.45 7.51
C LEU A 194 -19.70 26.58 6.88
N GLU A 195 -19.09 27.39 6.00
CA GLU A 195 -19.77 28.50 5.30
C GLU A 195 -19.93 28.25 3.78
N GLY A 196 -19.68 27.03 3.28
CA GLY A 196 -19.91 26.68 1.87
C GLY A 196 -18.89 27.26 0.87
N ALA A 197 -17.73 27.71 1.33
CA ALA A 197 -16.65 28.22 0.47
C ALA A 197 -15.82 27.05 -0.10
N TRP A 198 -16.10 26.66 -1.33
CA TRP A 198 -15.29 25.73 -2.10
C TRP A 198 -14.48 26.55 -3.13
N ASP A 199 -13.17 26.26 -3.24
CA ASP A 199 -12.28 26.87 -4.24
C ASP A 199 -12.14 28.41 -4.16
N PRO A 200 -11.37 28.96 -3.19
CA PRO A 200 -11.18 30.40 -3.10
C PRO A 200 -10.26 30.93 -4.20
N ASP A 201 -10.78 31.81 -5.04
CA ASP A 201 -9.99 32.62 -5.96
C ASP A 201 -9.32 33.78 -5.23
N VAL A 202 -8.01 33.96 -5.43
CA VAL A 202 -7.26 35.07 -4.85
C VAL A 202 -6.66 35.95 -5.93
N ALA A 203 -6.93 37.25 -5.85
CA ALA A 203 -6.28 38.29 -6.65
C ALA A 203 -5.55 39.29 -5.76
N PHE A 204 -4.40 39.80 -6.21
CA PHE A 204 -3.62 40.84 -5.52
C PHE A 204 -3.46 42.09 -6.40
N GLY A 205 -3.76 43.26 -5.84
CA GLY A 205 -3.64 44.56 -6.52
C GLY A 205 -3.88 45.73 -5.57
N GLU A 206 -3.34 46.93 -5.87
CA GLU A 206 -3.45 48.12 -5.02
C GLU A 206 -3.02 47.88 -3.55
N ASN A 207 -1.97 47.06 -3.34
CA ASN A 207 -1.51 46.63 -2.01
C ASN A 207 -2.60 45.94 -1.15
N LYS A 208 -3.57 45.29 -1.79
CA LYS A 208 -4.68 44.57 -1.14
C LYS A 208 -4.89 43.20 -1.79
N PHE A 209 -5.41 42.27 -0.99
CA PHE A 209 -5.94 41.00 -1.49
C PHE A 209 -7.45 41.11 -1.71
N LEU A 210 -7.94 40.51 -2.78
CA LEU A 210 -9.33 40.13 -2.98
C LEU A 210 -9.40 38.61 -2.87
N VAL A 211 -10.22 38.12 -1.95
CA VAL A 211 -10.56 36.71 -1.84
C VAL A 211 -12.01 36.57 -2.26
N ALA A 212 -12.26 35.84 -3.35
CA ALA A 212 -13.57 35.40 -3.76
C ALA A 212 -13.69 33.90 -3.48
N TRP A 213 -14.91 33.40 -3.31
CA TRP A 213 -15.18 31.96 -3.24
C TRP A 213 -16.45 31.70 -4.05
N GLU A 214 -16.53 30.53 -4.69
CA GLU A 214 -17.80 30.06 -5.22
C GLU A 214 -18.64 29.49 -4.06
N GLU A 215 -19.90 29.92 -3.97
CA GLU A 215 -20.89 29.28 -3.12
C GLU A 215 -21.53 28.13 -3.92
N GLY A 216 -21.43 26.91 -3.39
CA GLY A 216 -22.11 25.71 -3.89
C GLY A 216 -23.34 25.35 -3.07
#